data_AF-A0A3A8FRI4-F1
#
_entry.id   AF-A0A3A8FRI4-F1
#
_cell.length_a   1.000
_cell.length_b   1.000
_cell.length_c   1.000
_cell.angle_alpha   90.00
_cell.angle_beta   90.00
_cell.angle_gamma   90.00
#
_symmetry.space_group_name_H-M   'P 1'
#
loop_
_entity.id
_entity.type
_entity.pdbx_description
1 polymer ?
#
loop_
_entity_poly.entity_id
_entity_poly.type
_entity_poly.pdbx_seq_one_letter_code
_entity_poly.pdbx_strand_id
1 'polypeptide(L)'
;MITNKILESIRDYSFEVHCPKIKIYQKNGIVLKGYGIIKINDYGVFYIEFICLEKNNIPNFNWSMSFPDDYFDESQKIYLEAVSIDG
;
A
#
# COMPACT_ATOMS: atom_id res chain seq x y z
N MET A 1 -5.16 13.02 10.37
CA MET A 1 -4.17 13.87 11.09
C MET A 1 -3.30 12.95 11.92
N ILE A 2 -1.97 13.02 11.81
CA ILE A 2 -1.08 12.12 12.57
C ILE A 2 -1.12 12.53 14.05
N THR A 3 -1.47 11.60 14.93
CA THR A 3 -1.52 11.84 16.38
C THR A 3 -0.17 11.53 17.05
N ASN A 4 0.05 12.04 18.26
CA ASN A 4 1.28 11.72 19.03
C ASN A 4 1.43 10.21 19.27
N LYS A 5 0.33 9.50 19.52
CA LYS A 5 0.32 8.04 19.69
C LYS A 5 0.78 7.32 18.41
N ILE A 6 0.38 7.81 17.24
CA ILE A 6 0.87 7.27 15.96
C ILE A 6 2.37 7.54 15.81
N LEU A 7 2.83 8.76 16.12
CA LEU A 7 4.26 9.08 16.05
C LEU A 7 5.12 8.22 16.98
N GLU A 8 4.62 7.94 18.19
CA GLU A 8 5.27 7.02 19.13
C GLU A 8 5.39 5.62 18.52
N SER A 9 4.28 5.07 17.98
CA SER A 9 4.29 3.75 17.35
C SER A 9 5.20 3.65 16.10
N ILE A 10 5.43 4.77 15.41
CA ILE A 10 6.37 4.80 14.28
C ILE A 10 7.82 4.76 14.78
N ARG A 11 8.11 5.45 15.88
CA ARG A 11 9.46 5.56 16.46
C ARG A 11 9.93 4.28 17.15
N ASP A 12 9.00 3.49 17.69
CA ASP A 12 9.28 2.23 18.38
C ASP A 12 9.07 0.99 17.49
N TYR A 13 8.81 1.19 16.19
CA TYR A 13 8.57 0.14 15.20
C TYR A 13 7.32 -0.73 15.44
N SER A 14 6.37 -0.27 16.26
CA SER A 14 5.11 -0.98 16.53
C SER A 14 3.91 -0.51 15.68
N PHE A 15 4.13 0.42 14.74
CA PHE A 15 3.04 0.98 13.92
C PHE A 15 2.32 -0.11 13.13
N GLU A 16 1.01 -0.20 13.36
CA GLU A 16 0.10 -1.08 12.65
C GLU A 16 -1.25 -0.36 12.47
N VAL A 17 -1.75 -0.28 11.23
CA VAL A 17 -3.05 0.30 10.92
C VAL A 17 -3.84 -0.64 10.00
N HIS A 18 -5.01 -1.05 10.46
CA HIS A 18 -5.95 -1.82 9.67
C HIS A 18 -6.71 -0.91 8.71
N CYS A 19 -6.69 -1.25 7.43
CA CYS A 19 -7.34 -0.51 6.37
C CYS A 19 -8.40 -1.40 5.70
N PRO A 20 -9.69 -1.25 6.05
CA PRO A 20 -10.78 -2.00 5.40
C PRO A 20 -10.97 -1.64 3.93
N LYS A 21 -10.45 -0.48 3.48
CA LYS A 21 -10.46 -0.07 2.07
C LYS A 21 -9.06 0.39 1.67
N ILE A 22 -8.46 -0.35 0.75
CA ILE A 22 -7.21 -0.02 0.08
C ILE A 22 -7.45 0.00 -1.42
N LYS A 23 -6.84 0.96 -2.10
CA LYS A 23 -6.72 1.02 -3.54
C LYS A 23 -5.27 1.34 -3.93
N ILE A 24 -4.63 0.38 -4.59
CA ILE A 24 -3.29 0.52 -5.17
C ILE A 24 -3.48 0.70 -6.68
N TYR A 25 -3.01 1.81 -7.25
CA TYR A 25 -3.29 2.09 -8.65
C TYR A 25 -2.20 2.89 -9.36
N GLN A 26 -2.14 2.74 -10.68
CA GLN A 26 -1.44 3.63 -11.59
C GLN A 26 -2.46 4.46 -12.37
N LYS A 27 -2.14 5.70 -12.73
CA LYS A 27 -3.08 6.60 -13.42
C LYS A 27 -3.62 6.02 -14.74
N ASN A 28 -2.76 5.33 -15.49
CA ASN A 28 -3.09 4.67 -16.77
C ASN A 28 -2.68 3.18 -16.76
N GLY A 29 -2.81 2.49 -15.63
CA GLY A 29 -2.30 1.12 -15.49
C GLY A 29 -3.14 0.26 -14.56
N ILE A 30 -2.46 -0.50 -13.71
CA ILE A 30 -3.09 -1.46 -12.81
C ILE A 30 -3.99 -0.74 -11.79
N VAL A 31 -5.07 -1.40 -11.40
CA VAL A 31 -5.90 -0.98 -10.25
C VAL A 31 -6.22 -2.20 -9.42
N LEU A 32 -5.80 -2.20 -8.16
CA LEU A 32 -6.07 -3.24 -7.16
C LEU A 32 -6.87 -2.64 -6.03
N LYS A 33 -7.92 -3.32 -5.62
CA LYS A 33 -8.70 -2.94 -4.45
C LYS A 33 -8.87 -4.11 -3.51
N GLY A 34 -8.93 -3.81 -2.23
CA GLY A 34 -9.09 -4.81 -1.20
C GLY A 34 -8.97 -4.20 0.19
N TYR A 35 -8.45 -5.00 1.12
CA TYR A 35 -8.21 -4.62 2.49
C TYR A 35 -6.86 -5.17 2.95
N GLY A 36 -6.38 -4.68 4.09
CA GLY A 36 -5.04 -5.01 4.52
C GLY A 36 -4.59 -4.21 5.73
N ILE A 37 -3.31 -4.32 6.02
CA ILE A 37 -2.69 -3.71 7.19
C ILE A 37 -1.40 -3.03 6.75
N ILE A 38 -1.25 -1.74 7.07
CA ILE A 38 0.00 -1.01 6.88
C ILE A 38 0.82 -1.16 8.15
N LYS A 39 2.05 -1.65 8.01
CA LYS A 39 2.97 -1.95 9.11
C LYS A 39 4.33 -1.32 8.86
N ILE A 40 5.07 -1.08 9.92
CA ILE A 40 6.51 -0.77 9.86
C ILE A 40 7.30 -1.99 10.33
N ASN A 41 8.48 -2.24 9.75
CA ASN A 41 9.39 -3.27 10.26
C ASN A 41 10.48 -2.66 11.15
N ASP A 42 11.30 -3.52 11.76
CA ASP A 42 12.42 -3.15 12.64
C ASP A 42 13.52 -2.31 11.95
N TYR A 43 13.47 -2.17 10.62
CA TYR A 43 14.38 -1.33 9.82
C TYR A 43 13.75 0.01 9.42
N GLY A 44 12.53 0.31 9.89
CA GLY A 44 11.82 1.55 9.57
C GLY A 44 11.16 1.57 8.19
N VAL A 45 11.02 0.42 7.54
CA VAL A 45 10.36 0.31 6.23
C VAL A 45 8.87 0.07 6.42
N PHE A 46 8.06 0.94 5.82
CA PHE A 46 6.62 0.70 5.72
C PHE A 46 6.30 -0.28 4.61
N TYR A 47 5.44 -1.25 4.91
CA TYR A 47 4.93 -2.21 3.97
C TYR A 47 3.44 -2.46 4.23
N ILE A 48 2.79 -3.08 3.26
CA ILE A 48 1.37 -3.40 3.34
C ILE A 48 1.15 -4.89 3.14
N GLU A 49 0.49 -5.51 4.10
CA GLU A 49 -0.06 -6.86 3.96
C GLU A 49 -1.45 -6.71 3.34
N PHE A 50 -1.59 -7.08 2.07
CA PHE A 50 -2.75 -6.75 1.25
C PHE A 50 -3.45 -8.01 0.74
N ILE A 51 -4.78 -8.06 0.93
CA ILE A 51 -5.65 -9.07 0.33
C ILE A 51 -6.43 -8.40 -0.80
N CYS A 52 -6.10 -8.78 -2.03
CA CYS A 52 -6.75 -8.28 -3.24
C CYS A 52 -8.12 -8.92 -3.43
N LEU A 53 -9.16 -8.09 -3.58
CA LEU A 53 -10.53 -8.52 -3.86
C LEU A 53 -10.97 -8.18 -5.29
N GLU A 54 -10.52 -7.05 -5.81
CA GLU A 54 -10.79 -6.62 -7.18
C GLU A 54 -9.48 -6.24 -7.88
N LYS A 55 -9.35 -6.65 -9.14
CA LYS A 55 -8.24 -6.26 -10.01
C LYS A 55 -8.74 -5.79 -11.37
N ASN A 56 -8.13 -4.74 -11.90
CA ASN A 56 -8.34 -4.26 -13.26
C ASN A 56 -6.99 -3.99 -13.92
N ASN A 57 -6.94 -4.19 -15.25
CA ASN A 57 -5.76 -3.91 -16.09
C ASN A 57 -4.45 -4.57 -15.61
N ILE A 58 -4.55 -5.70 -14.91
CA ILE A 58 -3.38 -6.53 -14.58
C ILE A 58 -3.00 -7.35 -15.83
N PRO A 59 -1.75 -7.27 -16.32
CA PRO A 59 -1.23 -8.20 -17.32
C PRO A 59 -1.31 -9.65 -16.82
N ASN A 60 -1.20 -10.64 -17.71
CA ASN A 60 -1.19 -12.06 -17.30
C ASN A 60 -0.20 -12.27 -16.14
N PHE A 61 -0.75 -12.71 -15.00
CA PHE A 61 -0.05 -12.72 -13.72
C PHE A 61 1.17 -13.65 -13.78
N ASN A 62 2.37 -13.07 -13.78
CA ASN A 62 3.60 -13.79 -13.55
C ASN A 62 4.05 -13.51 -12.10
N TRP A 63 4.37 -14.55 -11.35
CA TRP A 63 4.79 -14.46 -9.95
C TRP A 63 6.05 -13.63 -9.74
N SER A 64 6.81 -13.34 -10.81
CA SER A 64 7.99 -12.49 -10.79
C SER A 64 7.75 -11.03 -11.20
N MET A 65 6.50 -10.57 -11.31
CA MET A 65 6.22 -9.18 -11.70
C MET A 65 6.51 -8.21 -10.55
N SER A 66 7.29 -7.18 -10.84
CA SER A 66 7.43 -5.99 -10.02
C SER A 66 6.67 -4.84 -10.66
N PHE A 67 6.11 -3.94 -9.84
CA PHE A 67 5.59 -2.69 -10.34
C PHE A 67 6.09 -1.54 -9.44
N PRO A 68 6.43 -0.37 -10.00
CA PRO A 68 6.62 -0.13 -11.43
C PRO A 68 7.83 -0.89 -11.99
N ASP A 69 7.90 -1.06 -13.31
CA ASP A 69 9.09 -1.62 -13.97
C ASP A 69 10.22 -0.57 -13.99
N ASP A 70 9.87 0.71 -14.17
CA ASP A 70 10.77 1.85 -14.05
C ASP A 70 10.28 2.86 -12.99
N TYR A 71 11.07 3.03 -11.93
CA TYR A 71 10.76 3.95 -10.83
C TYR A 71 10.91 5.43 -11.21
N PHE A 72 11.63 5.76 -12.29
CA PHE A 72 11.83 7.13 -12.75
C PHE A 72 10.81 7.56 -13.81
N ASP A 73 10.00 6.63 -14.32
CA ASP A 73 8.90 6.92 -15.23
C ASP A 73 7.65 7.34 -14.45
N GLU A 74 7.35 8.63 -14.45
CA GLU A 74 6.15 9.19 -13.79
C GLU A 74 4.83 8.60 -14.32
N SER A 75 4.81 8.04 -15.53
CA SER A 75 3.61 7.38 -16.06
C SER A 75 3.31 6.04 -15.37
N GLN A 76 4.34 5.40 -14.81
CA GLN A 76 4.25 4.12 -14.10
C GLN A 76 4.10 4.30 -12.58
N LYS A 77 4.07 5.53 -12.09
CA LYS A 77 3.95 5.83 -10.66
C LYS A 77 2.75 5.12 -10.02
N ILE A 78 3.01 4.47 -8.89
CA ILE A 78 2.01 3.79 -8.09
C ILE A 78 1.53 4.72 -6.98
N TYR A 79 0.22 4.75 -6.80
CA TYR A 79 -0.47 5.49 -5.76
C TYR A 79 -1.14 4.51 -4.81
N LEU A 80 -1.11 4.87 -3.53
CA LEU A 80 -1.84 4.17 -2.47
C LEU A 80 -2.90 5.12 -1.91
N GLU A 81 -4.16 4.73 -2.03
CA GLU A 81 -5.28 5.29 -1.30
C GLU A 81 -5.71 4.26 -0.25
N ALA A 82 -5.72 4.64 1.03
CA ALA A 82 -6.14 3.76 2.12
C ALA A 82 -7.02 4.52 3.11
N VAL A 83 -8.07 3.86 3.59
CA VAL A 83 -8.95 4.36 4.66
C VAL A 83 -8.78 3.44 5.85
N SER A 84 -8.47 4.02 7.01
CA SER A 84 -8.27 3.27 8.26
C SER A 84 -9.62 2.86 8.85
N ILE A 85 -9.61 1.90 9.78
CA ILE A 85 -10.82 1.55 10.55
C ILE A 85 -11.33 2.74 11.40
N ASP A 86 -10.43 3.65 11.77
CA ASP A 86 -10.73 4.84 12.57
C ASP A 86 -11.29 6.01 11.73
N GLY A 87 -11.43 5.83 10.41
CA GLY A 87 -11.81 6.87 9.45
C GLY A 87 -10.62 7.65 8.92
#